data_AF-W1J8H5-F1
#
_entry.id   AF-W1J8H5-F1
#
_cell.length_a   1.000
_cell.length_b   1.000
_cell.length_c   1.000
_cell.angle_alpha   90.00
_cell.angle_beta   90.00
_cell.angle_gamma   90.00
#
_symmetry.space_group_name_H-M   'P 1'
#
loop_
_entity.id
_entity.type
_entity.pdbx_description
1 polymer ?
#
loop_
_entity_poly.entity_id
_entity_poly.type
_entity_poly.pdbx_seq_one_letter_code
_entity_poly.pdbx_strand_id
1 'polypeptide(L)' 'MQRRFSSEFKLESALLVLEHNYSIAEAARVMNVSKSAMGKWVNQLRDERQGLSPKATPITPEQLEIRELKKKCNALK' A
#
# COMPACT_ATOMS: atom_id res chain seq x y z
N MET A 1 6.97 -17.61 -4.49
CA MET A 1 6.15 -17.54 -3.27
C MET A 1 6.01 -16.08 -2.83
N GLN A 2 4.92 -15.41 -3.20
CA GLN A 2 4.65 -14.02 -2.76
C GLN A 2 4.19 -14.05 -1.29
N ARG A 3 4.97 -13.46 -0.38
CA ARG A 3 4.45 -13.13 0.96
C ARG A 3 3.28 -12.16 0.76
N ARG A 4 2.07 -12.59 1.10
CA ARG A 4 0.88 -11.73 1.10
C ARG A 4 0.95 -10.84 2.34
N PHE A 5 1.47 -9.64 2.18
CA PHE A 5 1.40 -8.61 3.22
C PHE A 5 -0.01 -8.03 3.27
N SER A 6 -0.54 -7.82 4.48
CA SER A 6 -1.78 -7.07 4.68
C SER A 6 -1.61 -5.67 4.14
N SER A 7 -2.71 -5.05 3.76
CA SER A 7 -2.69 -3.70 3.22
C SER A 7 -2.28 -2.65 4.27
N GLU A 8 -2.69 -2.84 5.54
CA GLU A 8 -2.21 -2.03 6.67
C GLU A 8 -0.69 -2.07 6.80
N PHE A 9 -0.08 -3.26 6.71
CA PHE A 9 1.37 -3.40 6.79
C PHE A 9 2.10 -2.67 5.66
N LYS A 10 1.52 -2.67 4.45
CA LYS A 10 2.07 -1.94 3.30
C LYS A 10 1.98 -0.44 3.48
N LEU A 11 0.86 0.03 4.05
CA LEU A 11 0.64 1.44 4.34
C LEU A 11 1.63 1.95 5.39
N GLU A 12 1.73 1.27 6.53
CA GLU A 12 2.65 1.62 7.61
C GLU A 12 4.11 1.65 7.12
N SER A 13 4.49 0.65 6.31
CA SER A 13 5.80 0.61 5.65
C SER A 13 6.05 1.81 4.73
N ALA A 14 5.05 2.23 3.97
CA ALA A 14 5.17 3.37 3.04
C ALA A 14 5.12 4.72 3.78
N LEU A 15 4.39 4.82 4.89
CA LEU A 15 4.36 6.00 5.76
C LEU A 15 5.69 6.23 6.45
N LEU A 16 6.42 5.19 6.86
CA LEU A 16 7.80 5.32 7.35
C LEU A 16 8.71 6.09 6.38
N VAL A 17 8.55 5.86 5.08
CA VAL A 17 9.34 6.58 4.06
C VAL A 17 8.82 8.00 3.83
N LEU A 18 7.50 8.18 3.74
CA LEU A 18 6.92 9.48 3.37
C LEU A 18 6.81 10.48 4.53
N GLU A 19 6.58 10.00 5.76
CA GLU A 19 6.37 10.85 6.94
C GLU A 19 7.59 10.88 7.85
N HIS A 20 8.24 9.74 8.05
CA HIS A 20 9.43 9.66 8.90
C HIS A 20 10.75 9.88 8.12
N ASN A 21 10.65 10.23 6.83
CA ASN A 21 11.79 10.57 5.96
C ASN A 21 12.85 9.45 5.86
N TYR A 22 12.47 8.19 6.11
CA TYR A 22 13.36 7.05 5.94
C TYR A 22 13.68 6.83 4.47
N SER A 23 14.89 6.37 4.17
CA SER A 23 15.16 5.88 2.82
C SER A 23 14.40 4.56 2.57
N ILE A 24 14.05 4.31 1.30
CA ILE A 24 13.42 3.04 0.88
C ILE A 24 14.25 1.82 1.33
N ALA A 25 15.58 1.95 1.36
CA ALA A 25 16.48 0.88 1.78
C ALA A 25 16.40 0.64 3.30
N GLU A 26 16.37 1.70 4.10
CA GLU A 26 16.26 1.60 5.56
C GLU A 26 14.89 1.08 5.98
N ALA A 27 13.81 1.62 5.41
CA ALA A 27 12.46 1.13 5.67
C ALA A 27 12.30 -0.34 5.28
N ALA A 28 12.89 -0.75 4.14
CA ALA A 28 12.89 -2.15 3.72
C ALA A 28 13.64 -3.06 4.71
N ARG A 29 14.77 -2.58 5.25
CA ARG A 29 15.54 -3.30 6.26
C ARG A 29 14.78 -3.41 7.59
N VAL A 30 14.17 -2.31 8.05
CA VAL A 30 13.41 -2.25 9.31
C VAL A 30 12.18 -3.14 9.25
N MET A 31 11.43 -3.08 8.15
CA MET A 31 10.20 -3.86 7.95
C MET A 31 10.47 -5.29 7.44
N ASN A 32 11.74 -5.66 7.25
CA ASN A 32 12.17 -6.96 6.72
C ASN A 32 11.50 -7.34 5.38
N VAL A 33 11.41 -6.37 4.47
CA VAL A 33 10.84 -6.53 3.12
C VAL A 33 11.87 -6.27 2.04
N SER A 34 11.56 -6.68 0.81
CA SER A 34 12.43 -6.36 -0.32
C SER A 34 12.33 -4.88 -0.70
N LYS A 35 13.47 -4.27 -1.06
CA LYS A 35 13.55 -2.87 -1.52
C LYS A 35 12.58 -2.58 -2.68
N SER A 36 12.41 -3.54 -3.59
CA SER A 36 11.49 -3.43 -4.72
C SER A 36 10.01 -3.44 -4.29
N ALA A 37 9.65 -4.18 -3.24
CA ALA A 37 8.29 -4.15 -2.70
C ALA A 37 8.01 -2.82 -2.00
N MET A 38 8.96 -2.36 -1.17
CA MET A 38 8.88 -1.07 -0.49
C MET A 38 8.71 0.09 -1.48
N GLY A 39 9.54 0.15 -2.54
CA GLY A 39 9.42 1.19 -3.56
C GLY A 39 8.08 1.18 -4.30
N LYS A 40 7.50 -0.01 -4.54
CA LYS A 40 6.14 -0.12 -5.11
C LYS A 40 5.07 0.45 -4.18
N TRP A 41 5.14 0.16 -2.88
CA TRP A 41 4.17 0.67 -1.91
C TRP A 41 4.29 2.17 -1.71
N VAL A 42 5.51 2.71 -1.67
CA VAL A 42 5.74 4.16 -1.57
C VAL A 42 5.22 4.91 -2.80
N ASN A 43 5.52 4.41 -4.00
CA ASN A 43 5.00 5.01 -5.22
C ASN A 43 3.48 4.92 -5.27
N GLN A 44 2.91 3.78 -4.89
CA GLN A 44 1.46 3.61 -4.82
C GLN A 44 0.83 4.58 -3.82
N LEU A 45 1.39 4.75 -2.62
CA LEU A 45 0.89 5.70 -1.63
C LEU A 45 1.01 7.16 -2.10
N ARG A 46 2.07 7.50 -2.85
CA ARG A 46 2.21 8.81 -3.49
C ARG A 46 1.14 9.05 -4.54
N ASP A 47 0.91 8.07 -5.42
CA ASP A 47 -0.11 8.15 -6.46
C ASP A 47 -1.50 8.31 -5.84
N GLU A 48 -1.81 7.52 -4.80
CA GLU A 48 -3.06 7.60 -4.04
C GLU A 48 -3.23 8.99 -3.38
N ARG A 49 -2.17 9.56 -2.77
CA ARG A 49 -2.19 10.95 -2.23
C ARG A 49 -2.36 12.03 -3.30
N GLN A 50 -1.92 11.78 -4.52
CA GLN A 50 -2.10 12.69 -5.66
C GLN A 50 -3.48 12.55 -6.33
N GLY A 51 -4.35 11.67 -5.81
CA GLY A 51 -5.66 11.39 -6.41
C GLY A 51 -5.58 10.58 -7.71
N LEU A 52 -4.42 9.96 -7.99
CA LEU A 52 -4.28 9.06 -9.13
C LEU A 52 -4.93 7.72 -8.78
N SER A 53 -5.75 7.20 -9.71
CA SER A 53 -6.42 5.93 -9.52
C SER A 53 -5.41 4.79 -9.39
N PRO A 54 -5.43 4.01 -8.30
CA PRO A 54 -4.48 2.94 -8.07
C PRO A 54 -4.65 1.85 -9.14
N LYS A 55 -3.59 1.58 -9.90
CA LYS A 55 -3.54 0.46 -10.87
C LYS A 55 -3.42 -0.91 -10.17
N ALA A 56 -3.00 -0.93 -8.91
CA ALA A 56 -2.78 -2.13 -8.10
C ALA A 56 -3.82 -2.26 -6.99
N THR A 57 -3.79 -3.37 -6.24
CA THR A 57 -4.64 -3.52 -5.06
C THR A 57 -4.38 -2.38 -4.08
N PRO A 58 -5.38 -1.54 -3.78
CA PRO A 58 -5.16 -0.34 -2.98
C PRO A 58 -4.58 -0.67 -1.61
N ILE A 59 -3.70 0.19 -1.12
CA ILE A 59 -3.06 0.01 0.18
C ILE A 59 -3.62 0.97 1.23
N THR A 60 -4.25 2.08 0.82
CA THR A 60 -4.95 2.98 1.73
C THR A 60 -6.28 2.39 2.23
N PRO A 61 -6.64 2.64 3.51
CA PRO A 61 -7.89 2.20 4.12
C PRO A 61 -9.11 2.69 3.34
N GLU A 62 -9.07 3.94 2.87
CA GLU A 62 -10.15 4.55 2.07
C GLU A 62 -10.45 3.75 0.79
N GLN A 63 -9.41 3.31 0.08
CA GLN A 63 -9.58 2.58 -1.18
C GLN A 63 -9.79 1.07 -0.97
N LEU A 64 -9.34 0.50 0.15
CA LEU A 64 -9.72 -0.84 0.58
C LEU A 64 -11.20 -0.91 0.93
N GLU A 65 -11.70 0.11 1.62
CA GLU A 65 -13.12 0.21 1.98
C GLU A 65 -13.97 0.37 0.72
N ILE A 66 -13.54 1.21 -0.24
CA ILE A 66 -14.17 1.28 -1.58
C ILE A 66 -14.18 -0.09 -2.27
N ARG A 67 -13.11 -0.89 -2.14
CA ARG A 67 -13.06 -2.23 -2.74
C ARG A 67 -13.97 -3.23 -2.04
N GLU A 68 -13.97 -3.26 -0.71
CA GLU A 68 -14.84 -4.13 0.09
C GLU A 68 -16.31 -3.76 -0.14
N LEU A 69 -16.64 -2.47 -0.18
CA LEU A 69 -17.96 -1.98 -0.56
C LEU A 69 -18.33 -2.41 -1.99
N LYS A 70 -17.43 -2.25 -2.97
CA LYS A 70 -17.64 -2.75 -4.35
C LYS A 70 -17.84 -4.26 -4.42
N LYS A 71 -17.11 -5.03 -3.59
CA LYS A 71 -17.27 -6.49 -3.49
C LYS A 71 -18.63 -6.87 -2.93
N LYS A 72 -19.08 -6.20 -1.85
CA LYS A 72 -20.40 -6.42 -1.24
C LYS A 72 -21.53 -6.06 -2.22
N CYS A 73 -21.41 -4.95 -2.95
CA CYS A 73 -22.38 -4.61 -4.00
C CYS A 73 -22.43 -5.63 -5.14
N ASN A 74 -21.30 -6.25 -5.50
CA ASN A 74 -21.27 -7.25 -6.57
C ASN A 74 -21.77 -8.64 -6.11
N ALA A 75 -21.69 -8.96 -4.82
CA ALA A 75 -22.21 -10.20 -4.25
C ALA A 75 -23.74 -10.19 -4.05
N LEU A 76 -24.37 -9.01 -4.14
CA LEU A 76 -25.82 -8.81 -4.02
C LEU A 76 -26.54 -8.72 -5.39
N LYS A 77 -25.86 -9.11 -6.48
CA LYS A 77 -26.46 -9.27 -7.82
C LYS A 77 -26.71 -10.74 -8.11
#